data_AF-A0AAV4JNB7-F1
#
_entry.id   AF-A0AAV4JNB7-F1
#
_cell.length_a   1.000
_cell.length_b   1.000
_cell.length_c   1.000
_cell.angle_alpha   90.00
_cell.angle_beta   90.00
_cell.angle_gamma   90.00
#
_symmetry.space_group_name_H-M   'P 1'
#
loop_
_entity.id
_entity.type
_entity.pdbx_description
1 polymer ?
#
loop_
_entity_poly.entity_id
_entity_poly.type
_entity_poly.pdbx_seq_one_letter_code
_entity_poly.pdbx_strand_id
1 'polypeptide(L)'
;MWILFFFFQGYDIKLGKFCSDPDICFAASAPNLNRIGAVKIFKKVDKSEDSDGLKILQEIQGEQAWAYFGYSLAVCDVNNDGWDELLIGSPQYSQTDSGHDGGDQGRVFVYGRTDTEQLPAPVVKGLGYAISGSQLVPGSNYPIFAVSSVVADAVVVMNTRRVVDANVTLTATPNLLDITVPCLDPDIDGACFAVKLCLSGTVRGGGTWDNMFKAKVEIDTKTKTPGRKRALFHLSDGSSKDSVEVKVDSGIEECVTYTAVVIEAQVNRDRFSPVEIMADFSLASSTDDNTTPVLDAVAPQSITTTASFKNDCGDNNICEVDLSISGKLGYTGNDGDITDIIVNGTKELLVELSISNSQEPNYWTVIEISVDSDLLFSRTTPSSDPAALCQAVTQTADAAPSSTGKEAKVICNYYKPLKGDQTIKVGVAFDTFEMPLDKKTLTVTAKANPRNAVTSQEANADDNSISLSTDIFIVADVTVNG
;
A
#
# COMPACT_ATOMS: atom_id res chain seq x y z
N MET A 1 29.99 -36.85 -36.75
CA MET A 1 30.19 -37.20 -35.33
C MET A 1 28.95 -36.76 -34.58
N TRP A 2 28.00 -37.67 -34.37
CA TRP A 2 26.76 -37.40 -33.64
C TRP A 2 27.09 -37.43 -32.15
N ILE A 3 27.02 -36.28 -31.48
CA ILE A 3 27.10 -36.23 -30.02
C ILE A 3 25.78 -36.79 -29.50
N LEU A 4 25.78 -38.04 -29.05
CA LEU A 4 24.70 -38.62 -28.26
C LEU A 4 24.64 -37.85 -26.94
N PHE A 5 23.75 -36.86 -26.85
CA PHE A 5 23.40 -36.26 -25.58
C PHE A 5 22.57 -37.28 -24.79
N PHE A 6 23.21 -38.02 -23.89
CA PHE A 6 22.50 -38.86 -22.94
C PHE A 6 21.84 -37.93 -21.91
N PHE A 7 20.55 -37.64 -22.12
CA PHE A 7 19.75 -36.81 -21.21
C PHE A 7 19.38 -37.56 -19.90
N PHE A 8 19.63 -38.86 -19.83
CA PHE A 8 19.29 -39.74 -18.70
C PHE A 8 17.81 -39.68 -18.31
N GLN A 9 16.92 -39.66 -19.31
CA GLN A 9 15.47 -39.71 -19.06
C GLN A 9 15.10 -41.00 -18.33
N GLY A 10 14.40 -40.88 -17.20
CA GLY A 10 14.04 -42.00 -16.33
C GLY A 10 15.12 -42.39 -15.33
N TYR A 11 16.04 -41.47 -15.00
CA TYR A 11 17.12 -41.72 -14.03
C TYR A 11 16.59 -42.10 -12.64
N ASP A 12 15.60 -41.35 -12.14
CA ASP A 12 14.79 -41.72 -10.98
C ASP A 12 13.31 -41.56 -11.31
N ILE A 13 12.48 -42.40 -10.71
CA ILE A 13 11.03 -42.45 -10.92
C ILE A 13 10.32 -42.58 -9.57
N LYS A 14 9.29 -41.76 -9.35
CA LYS A 14 8.42 -41.81 -8.16
C LYS A 14 6.95 -41.73 -8.55
N LEU A 15 6.11 -42.37 -7.73
CA LEU A 15 4.66 -42.39 -7.87
C LEU A 15 4.04 -41.66 -6.69
N GLY A 16 3.12 -40.74 -6.92
CA GLY A 16 2.47 -39.99 -5.85
C GLY A 16 1.19 -39.28 -6.31
N LYS A 17 0.50 -38.68 -5.35
CA LYS A 17 -0.74 -37.95 -5.54
C LYS A 17 -0.46 -36.46 -5.70
N PHE A 18 -0.01 -36.02 -6.89
CA PHE A 18 0.31 -34.61 -7.19
C PHE A 18 -0.39 -34.03 -8.44
N CYS A 19 -1.34 -34.76 -9.05
CA CYS A 19 -2.04 -34.32 -10.27
C CYS A 19 -3.53 -34.04 -10.07
N SER A 20 -4.33 -35.09 -9.93
CA SER A 20 -5.81 -35.05 -9.90
C SER A 20 -6.34 -36.20 -9.05
N ASP A 21 -7.36 -35.95 -8.24
CA ASP A 21 -7.96 -36.95 -7.36
C ASP A 21 -8.92 -37.80 -8.21
N PRO A 22 -8.83 -39.15 -8.24
CA PRO A 22 -8.01 -40.04 -7.40
C PRO A 22 -6.78 -40.65 -8.11
N ASP A 23 -6.32 -40.09 -9.23
CA ASP A 23 -5.28 -40.68 -10.07
C ASP A 23 -3.87 -40.49 -9.49
N ILE A 24 -3.13 -41.60 -9.34
CA ILE A 24 -1.69 -41.59 -9.05
C ILE A 24 -0.93 -41.19 -10.33
N CYS A 25 -0.03 -40.23 -10.19
CA CYS A 25 0.88 -39.80 -11.25
C CYS A 25 2.30 -40.32 -11.03
N PHE A 26 3.10 -40.23 -12.08
CA PHE A 26 4.52 -40.57 -12.02
C PHE A 26 5.38 -39.37 -12.40
N ALA A 27 6.40 -39.14 -11.59
CA ALA A 27 7.48 -38.19 -11.85
C ALA A 27 8.68 -38.98 -12.34
N ALA A 28 9.26 -38.57 -13.48
CA ALA A 28 10.49 -39.17 -13.99
C ALA A 28 11.52 -38.09 -14.31
N SER A 29 12.73 -38.26 -13.76
CA SER A 29 13.79 -37.26 -13.90
C SER A 29 14.68 -37.48 -15.12
N ALA A 30 15.33 -36.41 -15.55
CA ALA A 30 16.35 -36.35 -16.58
C ALA A 30 17.44 -35.36 -16.13
N PRO A 31 18.37 -35.76 -15.24
CA PRO A 31 19.28 -34.84 -14.54
C PRO A 31 20.23 -34.05 -15.44
N ASN A 32 20.43 -34.49 -16.68
CA ASN A 32 21.31 -33.85 -17.65
C ASN A 32 20.54 -33.26 -18.86
N LEU A 33 19.20 -33.19 -18.78
CA LEU A 33 18.40 -32.57 -19.82
C LEU A 33 18.80 -31.11 -19.97
N ASN A 34 19.18 -30.71 -21.19
CA ASN A 34 19.62 -29.35 -21.51
C ASN A 34 20.74 -28.80 -20.59
N ARG A 35 21.52 -29.68 -19.96
CA ARG A 35 22.57 -29.36 -18.97
C ARG A 35 22.07 -28.73 -17.66
N ILE A 36 20.77 -28.48 -17.51
CA ILE A 36 20.18 -27.90 -16.29
C ILE A 36 19.43 -28.96 -15.47
N GLY A 37 19.04 -30.07 -16.09
CA GLY A 37 18.23 -31.11 -15.49
C GLY A 37 16.74 -30.79 -15.55
N ALA A 38 15.90 -31.83 -15.51
CA ALA A 38 14.45 -31.68 -15.51
C ALA A 38 13.75 -32.85 -14.84
N VAL A 39 12.51 -32.62 -14.42
CA VAL A 39 11.58 -33.67 -13.98
C VAL A 39 10.28 -33.52 -14.74
N LYS A 40 9.83 -34.62 -15.35
CA LYS A 40 8.57 -34.66 -16.09
C LYS A 40 7.51 -35.35 -15.26
N ILE A 41 6.35 -34.73 -15.17
CA ILE A 41 5.15 -35.29 -14.56
C ILE A 41 4.29 -35.88 -15.65
N PHE A 42 3.86 -37.11 -15.43
CA PHE A 42 3.04 -37.81 -16.39
C PHE A 42 1.79 -38.38 -15.73
N LYS A 43 0.73 -38.44 -16.54
CA LYS A 43 -0.52 -39.09 -16.23
C LYS A 43 -0.75 -40.26 -17.17
N LYS A 44 -1.24 -41.37 -16.61
CA LYS A 44 -1.71 -42.49 -17.39
C LYS A 44 -2.98 -42.09 -18.14
N VAL A 45 -3.00 -42.34 -19.44
CA VAL A 45 -4.16 -42.15 -20.31
C VAL A 45 -4.44 -43.45 -21.06
N ASP A 46 -5.64 -43.56 -21.63
CA ASP A 46 -5.95 -44.71 -22.48
C ASP A 46 -4.99 -44.77 -23.68
N LYS A 47 -4.52 -45.97 -23.96
CA LYS A 47 -3.65 -46.21 -25.12
C LYS A 47 -4.44 -45.97 -26.39
N SER A 48 -3.83 -45.27 -27.34
CA SER A 48 -4.31 -45.13 -28.70
C SER A 48 -3.28 -45.68 -29.68
N GLU A 49 -3.62 -45.83 -30.96
CA GLU A 49 -2.65 -46.29 -31.97
C GLU A 49 -1.39 -45.41 -32.04
N ASP A 50 -1.50 -44.12 -31.66
CA ASP A 50 -0.42 -43.13 -31.69
C ASP A 50 0.14 -42.77 -30.30
N SER A 51 -0.32 -43.38 -29.21
CA SER A 51 0.13 -43.07 -27.84
C SER A 51 0.48 -44.30 -27.02
N ASP A 52 1.57 -44.21 -26.26
CA ASP A 52 2.05 -45.25 -25.35
C ASP A 52 1.19 -45.38 -24.06
N GLY A 53 0.14 -44.57 -23.95
CA GLY A 53 -0.73 -44.49 -22.77
C GLY A 53 -0.21 -43.55 -21.68
N LEU A 54 0.77 -42.71 -21.99
CA LEU A 54 1.33 -41.72 -21.06
C LEU A 54 1.22 -40.32 -21.66
N LYS A 55 0.68 -39.39 -20.88
CA LYS A 55 0.62 -37.97 -21.23
C LYS A 55 1.49 -37.17 -20.30
N ILE A 56 2.41 -36.39 -20.84
CA ILE A 56 3.16 -35.38 -20.06
C ILE A 56 2.18 -34.28 -19.65
N LEU A 57 2.09 -34.03 -18.36
CA LEU A 57 1.31 -32.94 -17.80
C LEU A 57 2.17 -31.69 -17.61
N GLN A 58 3.40 -31.87 -17.14
CA GLN A 58 4.31 -30.77 -16.81
C GLN A 58 5.75 -31.21 -16.96
N GLU A 59 6.62 -30.27 -17.32
CA GLU A 59 8.07 -30.40 -17.24
C GLU A 59 8.60 -29.30 -16.32
N ILE A 60 9.26 -29.71 -15.23
CA ILE A 60 9.90 -28.83 -14.26
C ILE A 60 11.39 -28.80 -14.62
N GLN A 61 11.92 -27.64 -14.97
CA GLN A 61 13.32 -27.47 -15.35
C GLN A 61 14.14 -26.95 -14.18
N GLY A 62 15.39 -27.41 -14.08
CA GLY A 62 16.35 -26.88 -13.12
C GLY A 62 16.78 -25.46 -13.45
N GLU A 63 17.20 -24.70 -12.44
CA GLU A 63 17.57 -23.29 -12.57
C GLU A 63 19.05 -23.07 -12.91
N GLN A 64 19.91 -24.07 -12.68
CA GLN A 64 21.36 -23.94 -12.79
C GLN A 64 21.99 -25.04 -13.66
N ALA A 65 22.87 -24.63 -14.57
CA ALA A 65 23.63 -25.56 -15.40
C ALA A 65 24.58 -26.41 -14.55
N TRP A 66 24.65 -27.71 -14.86
CA TRP A 66 25.49 -28.70 -14.20
C TRP A 66 25.18 -28.93 -12.72
N ALA A 67 24.00 -28.49 -12.24
CA ALA A 67 23.56 -28.74 -10.87
C ALA A 67 22.91 -30.13 -10.67
N TYR A 68 22.66 -30.84 -11.77
CA TYR A 68 21.99 -32.15 -11.83
C TYR A 68 20.60 -32.13 -11.17
N PHE A 69 19.77 -31.15 -11.50
CA PHE A 69 18.39 -31.10 -11.02
C PHE A 69 17.60 -32.35 -11.43
N GLY A 70 17.02 -33.05 -10.47
CA GLY A 70 16.34 -34.33 -10.72
C GLY A 70 17.21 -35.56 -10.43
N TYR A 71 18.41 -35.39 -9.86
CA TYR A 71 19.31 -36.51 -9.56
C TYR A 71 18.67 -37.53 -8.61
N SER A 72 17.90 -37.07 -7.63
CA SER A 72 17.09 -37.94 -6.77
C SER A 72 15.71 -37.35 -6.60
N LEU A 73 14.71 -38.22 -6.47
CA LEU A 73 13.32 -37.85 -6.25
C LEU A 73 12.81 -38.55 -4.99
N ALA A 74 11.97 -37.84 -4.23
CA ALA A 74 11.09 -38.42 -3.23
C ALA A 74 9.73 -37.73 -3.28
N VAL A 75 8.72 -38.37 -2.70
CA VAL A 75 7.35 -37.86 -2.67
C VAL A 75 6.78 -38.06 -1.28
N CYS A 76 6.15 -37.02 -0.75
CA CYS A 76 5.36 -37.08 0.47
C CYS A 76 4.56 -35.81 0.67
N ASP A 77 3.41 -35.93 1.30
CA ASP A 77 2.61 -34.82 1.81
C ASP A 77 3.29 -34.14 3.02
N VAL A 78 4.14 -33.14 2.75
CA VAL A 78 4.91 -32.40 3.77
C VAL A 78 4.09 -31.35 4.48
N ASN A 79 3.03 -30.83 3.85
CA ASN A 79 2.15 -29.80 4.41
C ASN A 79 0.84 -30.36 4.99
N ASN A 80 0.59 -31.67 4.82
CA ASN A 80 -0.57 -32.44 5.25
C ASN A 80 -1.91 -32.02 4.61
N ASP A 81 -1.90 -31.51 3.37
CA ASP A 81 -3.11 -31.08 2.63
C ASP A 81 -3.83 -32.21 1.87
N GLY A 82 -3.30 -33.42 1.92
CA GLY A 82 -3.81 -34.60 1.23
C GLY A 82 -3.30 -34.76 -0.20
N TRP A 83 -2.29 -33.99 -0.61
CA TRP A 83 -1.50 -34.14 -1.83
C TRP A 83 -0.02 -34.35 -1.50
N ASP A 84 0.68 -35.13 -2.32
CA ASP A 84 2.11 -35.32 -2.14
C ASP A 84 2.89 -34.16 -2.77
N GLU A 85 3.85 -33.60 -2.06
CA GLU A 85 4.89 -32.77 -2.66
C GLU A 85 5.96 -33.62 -3.33
N LEU A 86 6.55 -33.09 -4.40
CA LEU A 86 7.69 -33.68 -5.07
C LEU A 86 9.00 -33.04 -4.55
N LEU A 87 9.83 -33.87 -3.91
CA LEU A 87 11.16 -33.50 -3.44
C LEU A 87 12.18 -33.80 -4.55
N ILE A 88 12.93 -32.80 -4.98
CA ILE A 88 13.89 -32.90 -6.09
C ILE A 88 15.29 -32.55 -5.61
N GLY A 89 16.19 -33.52 -5.67
CA GLY A 89 17.61 -33.35 -5.35
C GLY A 89 18.40 -32.76 -6.52
N SER A 90 19.28 -31.81 -6.20
CA SER A 90 20.23 -31.18 -7.11
C SER A 90 21.61 -31.12 -6.42
N PRO A 91 22.35 -32.23 -6.34
CA PRO A 91 23.54 -32.35 -5.48
C PRO A 91 24.70 -31.43 -5.86
N GLN A 92 24.73 -30.92 -7.09
CA GLN A 92 25.78 -30.00 -7.56
C GLN A 92 25.30 -28.55 -7.62
N TYR A 93 24.16 -28.23 -6.99
CA TYR A 93 23.71 -26.85 -6.89
C TYR A 93 24.72 -25.99 -6.12
N SER A 94 25.00 -24.80 -6.65
CA SER A 94 25.92 -23.83 -6.07
C SER A 94 25.22 -22.49 -5.85
N GLN A 95 25.22 -21.98 -4.62
CA GLN A 95 24.67 -20.66 -4.32
C GLN A 95 25.69 -19.57 -4.66
N THR A 96 25.32 -18.65 -5.54
CA THR A 96 26.21 -17.61 -6.08
C THR A 96 26.12 -16.25 -5.35
N ASP A 97 25.16 -16.09 -4.44
CA ASP A 97 24.77 -14.78 -3.90
C ASP A 97 25.73 -14.24 -2.82
N SER A 98 26.77 -15.00 -2.45
CA SER A 98 27.70 -14.68 -1.36
C SER A 98 29.08 -14.18 -1.81
N GLY A 99 29.26 -13.88 -3.10
CA GLY A 99 30.52 -13.30 -3.63
C GLY A 99 31.73 -14.22 -3.58
N HIS A 100 31.53 -15.51 -3.25
CA HIS A 100 32.50 -16.59 -3.39
C HIS A 100 31.79 -17.75 -4.09
N ASP A 101 32.51 -18.49 -4.94
CA ASP A 101 32.04 -19.78 -5.46
C ASP A 101 31.79 -20.72 -4.27
N GLY A 102 30.52 -20.84 -3.84
CA GLY A 102 30.13 -21.64 -2.68
C GLY A 102 30.45 -23.14 -2.82
N GLY A 103 30.91 -23.57 -4.00
CA GLY A 103 31.12 -24.94 -4.41
C GLY A 103 29.79 -25.66 -4.65
N ASP A 104 29.87 -26.96 -4.98
CA ASP A 104 28.73 -27.87 -5.11
C ASP A 104 28.12 -28.13 -3.72
N GLN A 105 27.33 -27.18 -3.22
CA GLN A 105 26.66 -27.28 -1.93
C GLN A 105 25.55 -28.32 -1.98
N GLY A 106 24.89 -28.44 -3.12
CA GLY A 106 23.70 -29.25 -3.28
C GLY A 106 22.47 -28.59 -2.66
N ARG A 107 21.29 -28.94 -3.18
CA ARG A 107 20.00 -28.40 -2.73
C ARG A 107 18.90 -29.44 -2.92
N VAL A 108 17.87 -29.37 -2.10
CA VAL A 108 16.60 -30.08 -2.31
C VAL A 108 15.50 -29.06 -2.51
N PHE A 109 14.72 -29.24 -3.57
CA PHE A 109 13.57 -28.41 -3.90
C PHE A 109 12.29 -29.15 -3.52
N VAL A 110 11.26 -28.42 -3.10
CA VAL A 110 9.93 -28.93 -2.78
C VAL A 110 8.93 -28.31 -3.76
N TYR A 111 8.31 -29.15 -4.57
CA TYR A 111 7.29 -28.71 -5.52
C TYR A 111 5.93 -29.24 -5.07
N GLY A 112 5.06 -28.32 -4.65
CA GLY A 112 3.66 -28.59 -4.38
C GLY A 112 2.80 -28.40 -5.64
N ARG A 113 1.50 -28.63 -5.51
CA ARG A 113 0.56 -28.53 -6.63
C ARG A 113 0.40 -27.09 -7.15
N THR A 114 0.45 -26.12 -6.24
CA THR A 114 0.25 -24.69 -6.54
C THR A 114 1.49 -23.84 -6.36
N ASP A 115 2.56 -24.41 -5.79
CA ASP A 115 3.68 -23.66 -5.24
C ASP A 115 5.03 -24.33 -5.47
N THR A 116 6.08 -23.51 -5.41
CA THR A 116 7.47 -23.95 -5.50
C THR A 116 8.22 -23.38 -4.30
N GLU A 117 8.63 -24.24 -3.38
CA GLU A 117 9.45 -23.85 -2.22
C GLU A 117 10.86 -24.43 -2.35
N GLN A 118 11.87 -23.62 -2.05
CA GLN A 118 13.25 -24.07 -2.02
C GLN A 118 13.66 -24.31 -0.57
N LEU A 119 14.03 -25.55 -0.22
CA LEU A 119 14.54 -25.78 1.13
C LEU A 119 15.95 -25.22 1.24
N PRO A 120 16.26 -24.47 2.32
CA PRO A 120 17.62 -24.05 2.57
C PRO A 120 18.48 -25.31 2.72
N ALA A 121 19.51 -25.42 1.87
CA ALA A 121 20.51 -26.44 2.08
C ALA A 121 21.23 -26.09 3.40
N PRO A 122 21.28 -26.99 4.40
CA PRO A 122 22.31 -26.89 5.43
C PRO A 122 23.67 -26.70 4.76
N VAL A 123 24.63 -26.08 5.44
CA VAL A 123 25.99 -25.81 4.91
C VAL A 123 26.80 -27.11 4.79
N VAL A 124 26.29 -28.05 4.00
CA VAL A 124 26.74 -29.42 3.82
C VAL A 124 26.81 -29.63 2.32
N LYS A 125 28.02 -29.82 1.78
CA LYS A 125 28.25 -29.95 0.35
C LYS A 125 27.66 -31.22 -0.24
N GLY A 126 27.23 -31.23 -1.50
CA GLY A 126 26.70 -32.43 -2.15
C GLY A 126 25.33 -32.92 -1.64
N LEU A 127 24.55 -32.06 -0.97
CA LEU A 127 23.25 -32.43 -0.42
C LEU A 127 22.21 -32.71 -1.52
N GLY A 128 21.41 -33.77 -1.38
CA GLY A 128 20.38 -34.13 -2.36
C GLY A 128 20.82 -35.21 -3.34
N TYR A 129 21.91 -35.92 -3.03
CA TYR A 129 22.37 -37.06 -3.84
C TYR A 129 21.40 -38.25 -3.78
N ALA A 130 20.80 -38.49 -2.62
CA ALA A 130 19.70 -39.42 -2.42
C ALA A 130 18.74 -38.85 -1.36
N ILE A 131 17.45 -39.07 -1.56
CA ILE A 131 16.39 -38.71 -0.62
C ILE A 131 15.65 -40.00 -0.25
N SER A 132 15.47 -40.26 1.04
CA SER A 132 14.74 -41.44 1.49
C SER A 132 13.24 -41.32 1.20
N GLY A 133 12.51 -42.43 1.30
CA GLY A 133 11.06 -42.34 1.49
C GLY A 133 10.72 -41.60 2.80
N SER A 134 9.48 -41.16 2.90
CA SER A 134 8.97 -40.53 4.11
C SER A 134 8.51 -41.56 5.15
N GLN A 135 8.58 -41.17 6.41
CA GLN A 135 7.99 -41.90 7.52
C GLN A 135 7.22 -40.94 8.41
N LEU A 136 5.99 -41.29 8.79
CA LEU A 136 5.24 -40.48 9.76
C LEU A 136 5.85 -40.61 11.15
N VAL A 137 6.01 -39.48 11.84
CA VAL A 137 6.47 -39.47 13.23
C VAL A 137 5.33 -39.89 14.15
N PRO A 138 5.49 -40.89 15.03
CA PRO A 138 4.44 -41.28 15.97
C PRO A 138 3.96 -40.07 16.79
N GLY A 139 2.65 -39.77 16.75
CA GLY A 139 2.06 -38.62 17.43
C GLY A 139 2.13 -37.29 16.65
N SER A 140 2.66 -37.31 15.42
CA SER A 140 2.56 -36.20 14.46
C SER A 140 2.08 -36.72 13.12
N ASN A 141 1.07 -36.09 12.51
CA ASN A 141 0.61 -36.46 11.17
C ASN A 141 1.50 -35.84 10.07
N TYR A 142 2.78 -35.66 10.36
CA TYR A 142 3.74 -34.95 9.51
C TYR A 142 4.95 -35.86 9.24
N PRO A 143 5.42 -35.97 7.98
CA PRO A 143 6.47 -36.89 7.61
C PRO A 143 7.87 -36.39 8.00
N ILE A 144 8.78 -37.34 8.21
CA ILE A 144 10.22 -37.09 8.22
C ILE A 144 10.86 -37.82 7.05
N PHE A 145 11.96 -37.27 6.54
CA PHE A 145 12.75 -37.90 5.49
C PHE A 145 14.24 -37.58 5.70
N ALA A 146 15.10 -38.37 5.10
CA ALA A 146 16.54 -38.22 5.20
C ALA A 146 17.13 -37.85 3.83
N VAL A 147 18.11 -36.96 3.83
CA VAL A 147 18.82 -36.50 2.64
C VAL A 147 20.31 -36.78 2.82
N SER A 148 20.91 -37.51 1.87
CA SER A 148 22.34 -37.79 1.93
C SER A 148 23.17 -36.65 1.32
N SER A 149 24.35 -36.46 1.88
CA SER A 149 25.46 -35.74 1.29
C SER A 149 26.63 -36.71 1.12
N VAL A 150 27.00 -36.96 -0.13
CA VAL A 150 28.15 -37.85 -0.43
C VAL A 150 29.47 -37.13 -0.24
N VAL A 151 29.51 -35.81 -0.48
CA VAL A 151 30.75 -35.03 -0.36
C VAL A 151 31.15 -34.83 1.11
N ALA A 152 30.18 -34.81 2.03
CA ALA A 152 30.42 -34.61 3.45
C ALA A 152 30.33 -35.90 4.29
N ASP A 153 30.19 -37.08 3.66
CA ASP A 153 29.99 -38.37 4.35
C ASP A 153 28.87 -38.31 5.42
N ALA A 154 27.75 -37.67 5.09
CA ALA A 154 26.71 -37.33 6.05
C ALA A 154 25.29 -37.65 5.55
N VAL A 155 24.38 -37.88 6.49
CA VAL A 155 22.94 -37.97 6.25
C VAL A 155 22.24 -36.98 7.16
N VAL A 156 21.41 -36.12 6.58
CA VAL A 156 20.63 -35.10 7.30
C VAL A 156 19.18 -35.55 7.38
N VAL A 157 18.62 -35.62 8.58
CA VAL A 157 17.19 -35.89 8.78
C VAL A 157 16.44 -34.57 8.77
N MET A 158 15.45 -34.45 7.89
CA MET A 158 14.57 -33.30 7.74
C MET A 158 13.26 -33.57 8.47
N ASN A 159 12.90 -32.65 9.38
CA ASN A 159 11.62 -32.65 10.07
C ASN A 159 10.68 -31.64 9.43
N THR A 160 9.48 -32.05 9.02
CA THR A 160 8.44 -31.12 8.58
C THR A 160 7.75 -30.49 9.78
N ARG A 161 7.44 -29.20 9.69
CA ARG A 161 6.71 -28.46 10.73
C ARG A 161 5.21 -28.56 10.51
N ARG A 162 4.46 -28.42 11.60
CA ARG A 162 3.00 -28.41 11.54
C ARG A 162 2.50 -27.14 10.86
N VAL A 163 1.54 -27.26 9.94
CA VAL A 163 0.91 -26.13 9.25
C VAL A 163 -0.36 -25.71 10.00
N VAL A 164 -0.50 -24.41 10.22
CA VAL A 164 -1.69 -23.78 10.80
C VAL A 164 -2.48 -23.07 9.71
N ASP A 165 -3.71 -23.50 9.53
CA ASP A 165 -4.71 -22.87 8.68
C ASP A 165 -5.39 -21.74 9.47
N ALA A 166 -5.24 -20.51 8.99
CA ALA A 166 -5.85 -19.31 9.59
C ALA A 166 -7.22 -19.06 8.96
N ASN A 167 -8.26 -18.97 9.79
CA ASN A 167 -9.59 -18.54 9.37
C ASN A 167 -9.92 -17.20 10.04
N VAL A 168 -9.90 -16.14 9.25
CA VAL A 168 -9.98 -14.75 9.70
C VAL A 168 -11.08 -14.02 8.96
N THR A 169 -11.94 -13.33 9.68
CA THR A 169 -12.92 -12.40 9.10
C THR A 169 -12.73 -11.02 9.72
N LEU A 170 -12.75 -10.00 8.87
CA LEU A 170 -12.55 -8.61 9.28
C LEU A 170 -13.64 -7.75 8.64
N THR A 171 -14.39 -7.01 9.47
CA THR A 171 -15.52 -6.20 9.02
C THR A 171 -15.53 -4.83 9.70
N ALA A 172 -15.95 -3.81 8.95
CA ALA A 172 -16.21 -2.46 9.44
C ALA A 172 -17.70 -2.15 9.31
N THR A 173 -18.35 -1.76 10.41
CA THR A 173 -19.79 -1.48 10.46
C THR A 173 -20.09 -0.15 11.15
N PRO A 174 -20.75 0.80 10.48
CA PRO A 174 -21.07 0.79 9.05
C PRO A 174 -19.80 0.92 8.19
N ASN A 175 -19.85 0.43 6.95
CA ASN A 175 -18.77 0.60 5.98
C ASN A 175 -18.90 1.91 5.17
N LEU A 176 -20.04 2.61 5.28
CA LEU A 176 -20.27 3.96 4.78
C LEU A 176 -20.64 4.88 5.96
N LEU A 177 -19.75 5.80 6.29
CA LEU A 177 -19.78 6.60 7.51
C LEU A 177 -20.36 7.98 7.28
N ASP A 178 -21.46 8.30 7.95
CA ASP A 178 -21.95 9.68 8.05
C ASP A 178 -21.33 10.35 9.28
N ILE A 179 -20.35 11.23 9.08
CA ILE A 179 -19.62 11.85 10.20
C ILE A 179 -20.48 12.85 10.99
N THR A 180 -21.68 13.16 10.52
CA THR A 180 -22.62 14.04 11.24
C THR A 180 -23.38 13.29 12.33
N VAL A 181 -23.37 11.96 12.28
CA VAL A 181 -23.98 11.10 13.29
C VAL A 181 -22.96 10.85 14.40
N PRO A 182 -23.20 11.35 15.63
CA PRO A 182 -22.27 11.12 16.74
C PRO A 182 -22.28 9.66 17.15
N CYS A 183 -21.19 9.24 17.80
CA CYS A 183 -21.10 7.93 18.42
C CYS A 183 -22.21 7.75 19.47
N LEU A 184 -22.69 6.51 19.63
CA LEU A 184 -23.68 6.20 20.68
C LEU A 184 -23.06 6.21 22.09
N ASP A 185 -21.75 6.06 22.18
CA ASP A 185 -21.00 6.09 23.43
C ASP A 185 -20.78 7.56 23.87
N PRO A 186 -21.31 7.97 25.04
CA PRO A 186 -21.18 9.35 25.51
C PRO A 186 -19.75 9.76 25.87
N ASP A 187 -18.83 8.79 26.09
CA ASP A 187 -17.42 9.08 26.38
C ASP A 187 -16.61 9.38 25.10
N ILE A 188 -17.20 9.18 23.92
CA ILE A 188 -16.58 9.39 22.62
C ILE A 188 -17.21 10.61 21.94
N ASP A 189 -16.39 11.64 21.72
CA ASP A 189 -16.79 12.79 20.91
C ASP A 189 -16.60 12.50 19.41
N GLY A 190 -17.56 12.95 18.60
CA GLY A 190 -17.56 12.77 17.14
C GLY A 190 -18.13 11.44 16.65
N ALA A 191 -17.88 11.11 15.38
CA ALA A 191 -18.39 9.92 14.73
C ALA A 191 -17.50 8.69 14.99
N CYS A 192 -18.10 7.50 15.02
CA CYS A 192 -17.39 6.25 15.25
C CYS A 192 -17.97 5.11 14.42
N PHE A 193 -17.22 4.02 14.31
CA PHE A 193 -17.69 2.78 13.69
C PHE A 193 -17.05 1.56 14.36
N ALA A 194 -17.71 0.41 14.25
CA ALA A 194 -17.25 -0.83 14.83
C ALA A 194 -16.36 -1.59 13.85
N VAL A 195 -15.19 -2.04 14.32
CA VAL A 195 -14.31 -2.97 13.61
C VAL A 195 -14.38 -4.31 14.32
N LYS A 196 -14.96 -5.32 13.66
CA LYS A 196 -15.08 -6.67 14.20
C LYS A 196 -14.10 -7.59 13.50
N LEU A 197 -13.25 -8.24 14.28
CA LEU A 197 -12.34 -9.30 13.88
C LEU A 197 -12.82 -10.62 14.50
N CYS A 198 -13.03 -11.66 13.69
CA CYS A 198 -13.07 -13.02 14.20
C CYS A 198 -11.85 -13.78 13.69
N LEU A 199 -11.16 -14.46 14.61
CA LEU A 199 -9.91 -15.15 14.35
C LEU A 199 -10.01 -16.56 14.92
N SER A 200 -9.64 -17.54 14.11
CA SER A 200 -9.38 -18.91 14.55
C SER A 200 -8.19 -19.47 13.78
N GLY A 201 -7.45 -20.36 14.41
CA GLY A 201 -6.47 -21.19 13.72
C GLY A 201 -6.82 -22.65 13.96
N THR A 202 -6.51 -23.51 12.98
CA THR A 202 -6.49 -24.96 13.16
C THR A 202 -5.19 -25.59 12.63
N VAL A 203 -4.63 -26.56 13.33
CA VAL A 203 -3.48 -27.34 12.84
C VAL A 203 -3.97 -28.41 11.88
N ARG A 204 -3.39 -28.45 10.69
CA ARG A 204 -3.70 -29.46 9.68
C ARG A 204 -3.26 -30.83 10.18
N GLY A 205 -4.15 -31.82 10.06
CA GLY A 205 -3.98 -33.15 10.65
C GLY A 205 -4.30 -33.24 12.14
N GLY A 206 -4.75 -32.17 12.77
CA GLY A 206 -5.16 -32.16 14.17
C GLY A 206 -4.00 -32.07 15.17
N GLY A 207 -4.39 -31.98 16.45
CA GLY A 207 -3.50 -31.61 17.55
C GLY A 207 -3.79 -30.19 18.05
N THR A 208 -3.15 -29.82 19.15
CA THR A 208 -3.23 -28.48 19.74
C THR A 208 -1.88 -27.79 19.70
N TRP A 209 -1.89 -26.46 19.76
CA TRP A 209 -0.71 -25.65 20.06
C TRP A 209 -1.08 -24.59 21.10
N ASP A 210 -0.09 -24.19 21.89
CA ASP A 210 -0.25 -23.18 22.94
C ASP A 210 -0.46 -21.79 22.33
N ASN A 211 -1.18 -20.87 22.99
CA ASN A 211 -1.70 -19.65 22.37
C ASN A 211 -0.63 -18.70 21.80
N MET A 212 -0.24 -19.01 20.58
CA MET A 212 0.73 -18.30 19.78
C MET A 212 0.07 -17.64 18.56
N PHE A 213 -1.19 -17.91 18.24
CA PHE A 213 -1.79 -17.28 17.07
C PHE A 213 -2.25 -15.86 17.41
N LYS A 214 -1.70 -14.87 16.70
CA LYS A 214 -1.97 -13.46 16.95
C LYS A 214 -2.30 -12.72 15.66
N ALA A 215 -3.19 -11.76 15.77
CA ALA A 215 -3.51 -10.82 14.70
C ALA A 215 -3.26 -9.39 15.19
N LYS A 216 -2.47 -8.64 14.42
CA LYS A 216 -2.31 -7.20 14.58
C LYS A 216 -3.26 -6.50 13.62
N VAL A 217 -4.21 -5.76 14.16
CA VAL A 217 -5.15 -4.97 13.35
C VAL A 217 -4.68 -3.53 13.34
N GLU A 218 -4.45 -2.97 12.16
CA GLU A 218 -4.04 -1.58 11.93
C GLU A 218 -5.13 -0.82 11.18
N ILE A 219 -5.36 0.44 11.56
CA ILE A 219 -6.36 1.32 10.94
C ILE A 219 -5.71 2.46 10.16
N ASP A 220 -6.32 2.80 9.02
CA ASP A 220 -5.84 3.80 8.07
C ASP A 220 -4.41 3.52 7.58
N THR A 221 -4.20 2.30 7.09
CA THR A 221 -2.89 1.74 6.69
C THR A 221 -2.25 2.43 5.48
N LYS A 222 -3.07 3.01 4.60
CA LYS A 222 -2.62 3.86 3.49
C LYS A 222 -2.02 5.18 3.98
N THR A 223 -2.41 5.64 5.17
CA THR A 223 -1.90 6.87 5.77
C THR A 223 -0.74 6.57 6.71
N LYS A 224 0.49 6.72 6.21
CA LYS A 224 1.73 6.40 6.96
C LYS A 224 2.09 7.41 8.05
N THR A 225 1.65 8.67 7.92
CA THR A 225 1.95 9.71 8.92
C THR A 225 0.94 9.63 10.07
N PRO A 226 1.36 9.36 11.32
CA PRO A 226 0.43 9.16 12.44
C PRO A 226 -0.53 10.34 12.65
N GLY A 227 -0.04 11.58 12.57
CA GLY A 227 -0.85 12.79 12.72
C GLY A 227 -1.81 13.11 11.56
N ARG A 228 -1.82 12.28 10.50
CA ARG A 228 -2.75 12.40 9.37
C ARG A 228 -3.80 11.28 9.33
N LYS A 229 -3.69 10.28 10.22
CA LYS A 229 -4.68 9.19 10.29
C LYS A 229 -6.06 9.75 10.60
N ARG A 230 -7.07 9.20 9.93
CA ARG A 230 -8.45 9.68 9.95
C ARG A 230 -9.32 8.94 10.95
N ALA A 231 -8.86 7.79 11.42
CA ALA A 231 -9.51 7.05 12.48
C ALA A 231 -8.48 6.37 13.38
N LEU A 232 -8.81 6.21 14.65
CA LEU A 232 -8.00 5.50 15.65
C LEU A 232 -8.92 4.58 16.47
N PHE A 233 -8.41 3.46 16.93
CA PHE A 233 -9.10 2.60 17.89
C PHE A 233 -9.17 3.30 19.25
N HIS A 234 -10.37 3.37 19.82
CA HIS A 234 -10.61 3.81 21.18
C HIS A 234 -10.58 2.60 22.13
N LEU A 235 -9.72 2.67 23.14
CA LEU A 235 -9.51 1.60 24.10
C LEU A 235 -10.20 1.92 25.42
N SER A 236 -10.49 0.87 26.20
CA SER A 236 -11.18 0.98 27.49
C SER A 236 -10.42 1.78 28.55
N ASP A 237 -9.12 2.02 28.36
CA ASP A 237 -8.30 2.88 29.22
C ASP A 237 -8.38 4.36 28.83
N GLY A 238 -9.22 4.70 27.85
CA GLY A 238 -9.37 6.05 27.27
C GLY A 238 -8.27 6.42 26.27
N SER A 239 -7.29 5.55 26.03
CA SER A 239 -6.24 5.81 25.04
C SER A 239 -6.73 5.55 23.62
N SER A 240 -6.11 6.24 22.65
CA SER A 240 -6.35 6.02 21.23
C SER A 240 -5.10 5.46 20.56
N LYS A 241 -5.25 4.38 19.80
CA LYS A 241 -4.14 3.73 19.08
C LYS A 241 -4.50 3.49 17.62
N ASP A 242 -3.50 3.47 16.75
CA ASP A 242 -3.66 3.11 15.34
C ASP A 242 -3.59 1.59 15.09
N SER A 243 -3.31 0.82 16.14
CA SER A 243 -3.21 -0.63 16.07
C SER A 243 -3.60 -1.31 17.39
N VAL A 244 -4.15 -2.52 17.26
CA VAL A 244 -4.52 -3.41 18.36
C VAL A 244 -4.02 -4.83 18.07
N GLU A 245 -3.76 -5.63 19.11
CA GLU A 245 -3.33 -7.02 18.97
C GLU A 245 -4.34 -7.94 19.65
N VAL A 246 -4.70 -9.03 18.96
CA VAL A 246 -5.63 -10.06 19.42
C VAL A 246 -4.86 -11.38 19.43
N LYS A 247 -5.02 -12.18 20.48
CA LYS A 247 -4.35 -13.49 20.64
C LYS A 247 -5.40 -14.55 20.88
N VAL A 248 -5.25 -15.70 20.22
CA VAL A 248 -6.24 -16.77 20.24
C VAL A 248 -5.57 -18.13 20.39
N ASP A 249 -6.25 -19.01 21.11
CA ASP A 249 -5.88 -20.40 21.33
C ASP A 249 -6.19 -21.29 20.13
N SER A 250 -5.44 -22.38 20.01
CA SER A 250 -5.67 -23.44 19.02
C SER A 250 -7.12 -23.92 18.97
N GLY A 251 -7.76 -23.84 17.80
CA GLY A 251 -9.09 -24.42 17.56
C GLY A 251 -10.25 -23.69 18.25
N ILE A 252 -10.00 -22.54 18.88
CA ILE A 252 -11.03 -21.67 19.42
C ILE A 252 -11.21 -20.51 18.45
N GLU A 253 -12.47 -20.20 18.11
CA GLU A 253 -12.81 -18.98 17.41
C GLU A 253 -13.08 -17.88 18.42
N GLU A 254 -12.34 -16.77 18.29
CA GLU A 254 -12.53 -15.59 19.11
C GLU A 254 -12.92 -14.40 18.24
N CYS A 255 -14.03 -13.77 18.58
CA CYS A 255 -14.51 -12.56 17.92
C CYS A 255 -14.39 -11.37 18.87
N VAL A 256 -13.61 -10.37 18.48
CA VAL A 256 -13.47 -9.11 19.20
C VAL A 256 -13.98 -7.96 18.35
N THR A 257 -14.58 -6.97 19.01
CA THR A 257 -15.06 -5.75 18.35
C THR A 257 -14.43 -4.55 19.02
N TYR A 258 -13.80 -3.71 18.21
CA TYR A 258 -13.20 -2.45 18.64
C TYR A 258 -13.98 -1.28 18.08
N THR A 259 -14.13 -0.22 18.88
CA THR A 259 -14.70 1.05 18.40
C THR A 259 -13.57 1.89 17.80
N ALA A 260 -13.72 2.27 16.53
CA ALA A 260 -12.85 3.20 15.85
C ALA A 260 -13.49 4.59 15.83
N VAL A 261 -12.76 5.61 16.31
CA VAL A 261 -13.21 7.00 16.41
C VAL A 261 -12.62 7.78 15.25
N VAL A 262 -13.46 8.58 14.60
CA VAL A 262 -13.13 9.38 13.43
C VAL A 262 -12.58 10.74 13.84
N ILE A 263 -11.46 11.14 13.25
CA ILE A 263 -10.83 12.44 13.46
C ILE A 263 -11.31 13.39 12.35
N GLU A 264 -12.38 14.14 12.63
CA GLU A 264 -13.05 15.01 11.65
C GLU A 264 -12.08 15.94 10.91
N ALA A 265 -11.13 16.57 11.60
CA ALA A 265 -10.16 17.46 10.99
C ALA A 265 -9.29 16.78 9.91
N GLN A 266 -9.02 15.48 10.03
CA GLN A 266 -8.28 14.71 9.03
C GLN A 266 -9.20 14.18 7.93
N VAL A 267 -10.47 13.86 8.24
CA VAL A 267 -11.47 13.50 7.23
C VAL A 267 -11.76 14.68 6.30
N ASN A 268 -11.89 15.89 6.83
CA ASN A 268 -12.07 17.10 6.02
C ASN A 268 -10.87 17.37 5.10
N ARG A 269 -9.70 16.79 5.41
CA ARG A 269 -8.54 16.80 4.52
C ARG A 269 -8.62 15.68 3.46
N ASP A 270 -9.06 14.48 3.83
CA ASP A 270 -9.14 13.36 2.89
C ASP A 270 -10.36 12.48 3.16
N ARG A 271 -11.47 12.90 2.55
CA ARG A 271 -12.79 12.29 2.69
C ARG A 271 -13.10 11.24 1.63
N PHE A 272 -12.47 11.32 0.47
CA PHE A 272 -12.76 10.43 -0.65
C PHE A 272 -11.99 9.11 -0.59
N SER A 273 -10.79 9.12 -0.02
CA SER A 273 -10.05 7.87 0.16
C SER A 273 -10.75 7.01 1.22
N PRO A 274 -10.95 5.70 1.04
CA PRO A 274 -11.45 4.86 2.11
C PRO A 274 -10.40 4.74 3.23
N VAL A 275 -10.87 4.61 4.48
CA VAL A 275 -10.05 4.16 5.61
C VAL A 275 -9.85 2.66 5.46
N GLU A 276 -8.65 2.26 5.05
CA GLU A 276 -8.26 0.84 4.96
C GLU A 276 -7.85 0.33 6.34
N ILE A 277 -8.41 -0.80 6.73
CA ILE A 277 -8.13 -1.51 7.97
C ILE A 277 -7.56 -2.87 7.57
N MET A 278 -6.37 -3.18 8.07
CA MET A 278 -5.65 -4.41 7.73
C MET A 278 -5.46 -5.23 9.00
N ALA A 279 -5.68 -6.54 8.92
CA ALA A 279 -5.30 -7.47 9.96
C ALA A 279 -4.18 -8.37 9.43
N ASP A 280 -2.99 -8.23 10.00
CA ASP A 280 -1.85 -9.09 9.75
C ASP A 280 -1.80 -10.18 10.81
N PHE A 281 -1.69 -11.44 10.40
CA PHE A 281 -1.65 -12.56 11.32
C PHE A 281 -0.30 -13.24 11.32
N SER A 282 0.07 -13.73 12.50
CA SER A 282 1.36 -14.36 12.74
C SER A 282 1.27 -15.36 13.87
N LEU A 283 2.25 -16.25 13.94
CA LEU A 283 2.48 -17.10 15.10
C LEU A 283 3.53 -16.43 15.99
N ALA A 284 3.31 -16.42 17.29
CA ALA A 284 4.26 -15.96 18.29
C ALA A 284 5.46 -16.92 18.27
N SER A 285 6.67 -16.33 18.31
CA SER A 285 7.90 -17.09 18.34
C SER A 285 8.00 -17.91 19.63
N SER A 286 8.05 -19.24 19.52
CA SER A 286 8.49 -20.09 20.63
C SER A 286 10.01 -20.13 20.67
N THR A 287 10.58 -20.42 21.84
CA THR A 287 12.04 -20.55 22.04
C THR A 287 12.62 -21.84 21.47
N ASP A 288 11.78 -22.72 20.90
CA ASP A 288 12.18 -24.05 20.41
C ASP A 288 11.86 -24.17 18.90
N ASP A 289 12.77 -23.67 18.07
CA ASP A 289 12.61 -23.50 16.62
C ASP A 289 12.23 -24.77 15.85
N ASN A 290 12.44 -25.96 16.44
CA ASN A 290 12.22 -27.24 15.77
C ASN A 290 10.80 -27.82 15.94
N THR A 291 9.97 -27.23 16.81
CA THR A 291 8.60 -27.72 17.06
C THR A 291 7.53 -26.66 16.85
N THR A 292 7.93 -25.45 16.47
CA THR A 292 6.99 -24.36 16.18
C THR A 292 6.17 -24.69 14.94
N PRO A 293 4.84 -24.58 15.03
CA PRO A 293 4.02 -24.58 13.84
C PRO A 293 4.35 -23.37 12.97
N VAL A 294 4.07 -23.49 11.67
CA VAL A 294 4.18 -22.41 10.69
C VAL A 294 2.80 -22.13 10.12
N LEU A 295 2.55 -20.87 9.73
CA LEU A 295 1.37 -20.56 8.93
C LEU A 295 1.53 -21.18 7.55
N ASP A 296 0.40 -21.51 6.92
CA ASP A 296 0.41 -21.85 5.52
C ASP A 296 1.08 -20.71 4.71
N ALA A 297 2.12 -21.06 3.96
CA ALA A 297 2.91 -20.12 3.17
C ALA A 297 2.18 -19.64 1.91
N VAL A 298 1.18 -20.41 1.48
CA VAL A 298 0.39 -20.18 0.26
C VAL A 298 -0.86 -19.37 0.58
N ALA A 299 -1.41 -19.55 1.79
CA ALA A 299 -2.51 -18.74 2.27
C ALA A 299 -2.07 -17.28 2.44
N PRO A 300 -2.96 -16.30 2.17
CA PRO A 300 -2.66 -14.90 2.43
C PRO A 300 -2.29 -14.71 3.91
N GLN A 301 -1.27 -13.88 4.17
CA GLN A 301 -0.75 -13.37 5.45
C GLN A 301 -1.64 -12.39 6.23
N SER A 302 -2.57 -11.79 5.49
CA SER A 302 -3.31 -10.61 5.92
C SER A 302 -4.64 -10.48 5.19
N ILE A 303 -5.56 -9.75 5.79
CA ILE A 303 -6.85 -9.40 5.19
C ILE A 303 -7.14 -7.92 5.41
N THR A 304 -7.79 -7.29 4.44
CA THR A 304 -8.15 -5.88 4.49
C THR A 304 -9.65 -5.69 4.36
N THR A 305 -10.18 -4.68 5.07
CA THR A 305 -11.52 -4.14 4.86
C THR A 305 -11.44 -2.62 4.79
N THR A 306 -12.51 -1.95 4.38
CA THR A 306 -12.53 -0.50 4.22
C THR A 306 -13.79 0.12 4.78
N ALA A 307 -13.65 1.29 5.40
CA ALA A 307 -14.75 2.19 5.71
C ALA A 307 -14.61 3.47 4.88
N SER A 308 -15.64 3.82 4.12
CA SER A 308 -15.71 5.05 3.32
C SER A 308 -16.57 6.09 4.01
N PHE A 309 -16.44 7.36 3.62
CA PHE A 309 -17.27 8.42 4.15
C PHE A 309 -18.42 8.72 3.20
N LYS A 310 -19.60 8.96 3.76
CA LYS A 310 -20.75 9.48 3.05
C LYS A 310 -20.45 10.92 2.64
N ASN A 311 -20.56 11.18 1.35
CA ASN A 311 -20.42 12.48 0.72
C ASN A 311 -21.76 12.86 0.11
N ASP A 312 -22.07 14.15 0.09
CA ASP A 312 -23.31 14.67 -0.48
C ASP A 312 -23.17 14.86 -2.00
N CYS A 313 -22.64 13.84 -2.69
CA CYS A 313 -22.22 13.87 -4.10
C CYS A 313 -22.94 12.81 -4.94
N GLY A 314 -24.26 12.75 -4.78
CA GLY A 314 -25.12 11.79 -5.46
C GLY A 314 -24.77 10.31 -5.22
N ASP A 315 -25.08 9.47 -6.21
CA ASP A 315 -24.98 8.00 -6.14
C ASP A 315 -23.59 7.45 -6.53
N ASN A 316 -22.76 8.24 -7.21
CA ASN A 316 -21.47 7.81 -7.77
C ASN A 316 -20.25 8.24 -6.91
N ASN A 317 -20.48 9.00 -5.83
CA ASN A 317 -19.44 9.52 -4.94
C ASN A 317 -18.39 10.41 -5.64
N ILE A 318 -18.76 10.98 -6.79
CA ILE A 318 -17.98 11.96 -7.56
C ILE A 318 -18.80 13.25 -7.54
N CYS A 319 -18.26 14.31 -6.92
CA CYS A 319 -18.99 15.56 -6.78
C CYS A 319 -18.91 16.37 -8.09
N GLU A 320 -20.05 16.68 -8.68
CA GLU A 320 -20.14 17.65 -9.78
C GLU A 320 -20.17 19.06 -9.18
N VAL A 321 -19.05 19.78 -9.32
CA VAL A 321 -18.85 21.11 -8.71
C VAL A 321 -18.81 22.19 -9.79
N ASP A 322 -19.21 23.41 -9.43
CA ASP A 322 -19.15 24.56 -10.33
C ASP A 322 -18.63 25.77 -9.55
N LEU A 323 -17.30 25.81 -9.42
CA LEU A 323 -16.60 26.89 -8.74
C LEU A 323 -16.56 28.12 -9.64
N SER A 324 -16.69 29.29 -9.03
CA SER A 324 -16.54 30.56 -9.73
C SER A 324 -15.82 31.56 -8.83
N ILE A 325 -14.94 32.35 -9.43
CA ILE A 325 -14.16 33.37 -8.72
C ILE A 325 -14.47 34.77 -9.22
N SER A 326 -14.71 35.68 -8.29
CA SER A 326 -14.79 37.12 -8.54
C SER A 326 -13.97 37.86 -7.50
N GLY A 327 -13.61 39.11 -7.78
CA GLY A 327 -12.81 39.86 -6.82
C GLY A 327 -12.53 41.29 -7.26
N LYS A 328 -11.84 42.01 -6.38
CA LYS A 328 -11.41 43.39 -6.59
C LYS A 328 -10.09 43.65 -5.85
N LEU A 329 -9.40 44.69 -6.29
CA LEU A 329 -8.22 45.22 -5.60
C LEU A 329 -8.63 46.37 -4.68
N GLY A 330 -7.98 46.45 -3.52
CA GLY A 330 -8.07 47.55 -2.57
C GLY A 330 -6.69 47.96 -2.10
N TYR A 331 -6.59 49.11 -1.44
CA TYR A 331 -5.30 49.72 -1.08
C TYR A 331 -5.40 50.35 0.31
N THR A 332 -4.30 50.31 1.08
CA THR A 332 -4.22 50.99 2.38
C THR A 332 -3.02 51.93 2.44
N GLY A 333 -3.10 52.96 3.30
CA GLY A 333 -2.00 53.89 3.54
C GLY A 333 -1.93 55.10 2.63
N ASN A 334 -2.75 55.17 1.57
CA ASN A 334 -2.89 56.36 0.74
C ASN A 334 -3.63 57.49 1.51
N ASP A 335 -3.23 58.75 1.27
CA ASP A 335 -4.00 59.92 1.66
C ASP A 335 -5.16 60.14 0.66
N GLY A 336 -6.41 60.01 1.13
CA GLY A 336 -7.62 60.23 0.32
C GLY A 336 -8.15 58.98 -0.41
N ASP A 337 -9.08 59.18 -1.35
CA ASP A 337 -9.78 58.11 -2.12
C ASP A 337 -8.96 57.62 -3.33
N ILE A 338 -7.66 57.39 -3.17
CA ILE A 338 -6.80 56.95 -4.30
C ILE A 338 -6.93 55.44 -4.48
N THR A 339 -7.41 55.03 -5.66
CA THR A 339 -7.71 53.63 -6.04
C THR A 339 -6.60 52.95 -6.84
N ASP A 340 -5.38 53.47 -6.76
CA ASP A 340 -4.21 52.99 -7.49
C ASP A 340 -3.01 52.89 -6.55
N ILE A 341 -1.96 52.19 -6.98
CA ILE A 341 -0.77 52.03 -6.17
C ILE A 341 0.16 53.24 -6.35
N ILE A 342 0.47 53.93 -5.26
CA ILE A 342 1.45 55.01 -5.20
C ILE A 342 2.74 54.48 -4.61
N VAL A 343 3.84 54.57 -5.37
CA VAL A 343 5.18 54.23 -4.86
C VAL A 343 5.48 55.04 -3.59
N ASN A 344 5.85 54.36 -2.51
CA ASN A 344 6.08 54.93 -1.16
C ASN A 344 4.88 55.59 -0.47
N GLY A 345 3.71 55.65 -1.10
CA GLY A 345 2.47 56.15 -0.51
C GLY A 345 1.55 55.01 -0.06
N THR A 346 1.37 54.01 -0.92
CA THR A 346 0.60 52.81 -0.58
C THR A 346 1.42 51.93 0.34
N LYS A 347 0.79 51.46 1.44
CA LYS A 347 1.40 50.53 2.40
C LYS A 347 1.13 49.08 2.03
N GLU A 348 -0.11 48.78 1.63
CA GLU A 348 -0.50 47.42 1.28
C GLU A 348 -1.48 47.38 0.11
N LEU A 349 -1.29 46.39 -0.75
CA LEU A 349 -2.23 45.95 -1.76
C LEU A 349 -3.13 44.86 -1.16
N LEU A 350 -4.44 45.09 -1.15
CA LEU A 350 -5.45 44.13 -0.73
C LEU A 350 -6.06 43.44 -1.95
N VAL A 351 -6.02 42.12 -1.98
CA VAL A 351 -6.72 41.31 -2.98
C VAL A 351 -7.93 40.70 -2.29
N GLU A 352 -9.13 41.14 -2.64
CA GLU A 352 -10.38 40.62 -2.06
C GLU A 352 -11.12 39.75 -3.08
N LEU A 353 -11.23 38.46 -2.78
CA LEU A 353 -11.85 37.44 -3.63
C LEU A 353 -13.14 36.92 -3.00
N SER A 354 -14.12 36.64 -3.84
CA SER A 354 -15.35 35.91 -3.52
C SER A 354 -15.38 34.65 -4.37
N ILE A 355 -15.43 33.50 -3.71
CA ILE A 355 -15.45 32.17 -4.33
C ILE A 355 -16.83 31.57 -4.07
N SER A 356 -17.53 31.26 -5.15
CA SER A 356 -18.85 30.63 -5.12
C SER A 356 -18.79 29.20 -5.65
N ASN A 357 -19.74 28.36 -5.23
CA ASN A 357 -20.02 27.06 -5.83
C ASN A 357 -21.51 26.99 -6.18
N SER A 358 -21.88 26.59 -7.39
CA SER A 358 -23.29 26.54 -7.82
C SER A 358 -23.90 25.13 -7.85
N GLN A 359 -23.11 24.06 -7.67
CA GLN A 359 -23.56 22.67 -7.77
C GLN A 359 -23.31 21.86 -6.48
N GLU A 360 -22.91 20.59 -6.58
CA GLU A 360 -22.68 19.72 -5.41
C GLU A 360 -21.52 20.24 -4.55
N PRO A 361 -21.43 19.87 -3.27
CA PRO A 361 -20.42 20.42 -2.38
C PRO A 361 -18.99 20.14 -2.84
N ASN A 362 -18.16 21.19 -2.93
CA ASN A 362 -16.73 21.03 -3.15
C ASN A 362 -16.01 20.87 -1.81
N TYR A 363 -15.29 19.77 -1.64
CA TYR A 363 -14.47 19.51 -0.46
C TYR A 363 -13.02 19.92 -0.73
N TRP A 364 -12.47 20.80 0.12
CA TRP A 364 -11.13 21.34 -0.01
C TRP A 364 -10.93 22.17 -1.30
N THR A 365 -11.35 23.43 -1.25
CA THR A 365 -11.05 24.39 -2.32
C THR A 365 -9.62 24.91 -2.19
N VAL A 366 -8.84 24.84 -3.27
CA VAL A 366 -7.49 25.40 -3.36
C VAL A 366 -7.58 26.71 -4.15
N ILE A 367 -7.16 27.81 -3.51
CA ILE A 367 -7.17 29.14 -4.13
C ILE A 367 -5.71 29.56 -4.31
N GLU A 368 -5.30 29.72 -5.55
CA GLU A 368 -3.96 30.17 -5.93
C GLU A 368 -4.02 31.64 -6.32
N ILE A 369 -3.19 32.47 -5.66
CA ILE A 369 -3.08 33.90 -5.92
C ILE A 369 -1.64 34.17 -6.34
N SER A 370 -1.49 34.77 -7.50
CA SER A 370 -0.22 35.08 -8.14
C SER A 370 -0.17 36.56 -8.45
N VAL A 371 0.84 37.23 -7.93
CA VAL A 371 1.14 38.64 -8.23
C VAL A 371 2.40 38.67 -9.06
N ASP A 372 2.35 39.34 -10.20
CA ASP A 372 3.45 39.43 -11.15
C ASP A 372 4.60 40.35 -10.67
N SER A 373 4.85 40.41 -9.37
CA SER A 373 5.90 41.18 -8.71
C SER A 373 6.37 40.48 -7.42
N ASP A 374 7.50 40.93 -6.89
CA ASP A 374 8.15 40.46 -5.66
C ASP A 374 7.47 40.81 -4.33
N LEU A 375 6.20 41.20 -4.37
CA LEU A 375 5.55 41.71 -3.16
C LEU A 375 5.48 40.65 -2.07
N LEU A 376 5.76 41.04 -0.83
CA LEU A 376 5.74 40.12 0.30
C LEU A 376 4.32 39.94 0.81
N PHE A 377 3.90 38.70 0.99
CA PHE A 377 2.63 38.40 1.67
C PHE A 377 2.72 38.86 3.14
N SER A 378 1.84 39.79 3.50
CA SER A 378 1.75 40.39 4.84
C SER A 378 0.81 39.60 5.75
N ARG A 379 -0.48 39.48 5.37
CA ARG A 379 -1.50 38.78 6.16
C ARG A 379 -2.77 38.47 5.35
N THR A 380 -3.69 37.72 5.95
CA THR A 380 -5.08 37.62 5.50
C THR A 380 -5.93 38.80 6.00
N THR A 381 -6.93 39.21 5.22
CA THR A 381 -7.84 40.32 5.61
C THR A 381 -8.85 39.87 6.67
N PRO A 382 -9.37 40.78 7.52
CA PRO A 382 -10.41 40.45 8.51
C PRO A 382 -11.74 39.99 7.89
N SER A 383 -11.99 40.32 6.62
CA SER A 383 -13.17 39.91 5.86
C SER A 383 -13.10 38.46 5.36
N SER A 384 -11.94 37.81 5.50
CA SER A 384 -11.73 36.42 5.08
C SER A 384 -12.49 35.44 5.96
N ASP A 385 -13.03 34.38 5.36
CA ASP A 385 -13.57 33.26 6.12
C ASP A 385 -12.46 32.65 7.00
N PRO A 386 -12.68 32.47 8.32
CA PRO A 386 -11.69 31.90 9.23
C PRO A 386 -11.20 30.49 8.85
N ALA A 387 -11.97 29.74 8.03
CA ALA A 387 -11.58 28.42 7.55
C ALA A 387 -10.65 28.47 6.32
N ALA A 388 -10.40 29.64 5.73
CA ALA A 388 -9.42 29.83 4.67
C ALA A 388 -8.03 30.09 5.25
N LEU A 389 -7.12 29.11 5.11
CA LEU A 389 -5.74 29.22 5.60
C LEU A 389 -4.79 29.52 4.44
N CYS A 390 -4.24 30.73 4.42
CA CYS A 390 -3.34 31.23 3.38
C CYS A 390 -1.88 31.17 3.80
N GLN A 391 -1.00 30.75 2.90
CA GLN A 391 0.44 30.71 3.09
C GLN A 391 1.18 31.17 1.82
N ALA A 392 2.26 31.92 2.01
CA ALA A 392 3.16 32.27 0.92
C ALA A 392 3.97 31.05 0.48
N VAL A 393 4.15 30.91 -0.83
CA VAL A 393 5.00 29.87 -1.42
C VAL A 393 6.40 30.44 -1.57
N THR A 394 7.33 30.01 -0.73
CA THR A 394 8.74 30.32 -0.91
C THR A 394 9.28 29.53 -2.10
N GLN A 395 9.71 30.22 -3.15
CA GLN A 395 10.46 29.57 -4.24
C GLN A 395 11.73 28.99 -3.64
N THR A 396 11.89 27.66 -3.69
CA THR A 396 13.13 26.99 -3.30
C THR A 396 14.22 27.35 -4.31
N ALA A 397 15.45 27.51 -3.83
CA ALA A 397 16.63 27.85 -4.65
C ALA A 397 17.00 26.79 -5.72
N ASP A 398 16.25 25.67 -5.79
CA ASP A 398 16.47 24.55 -6.70
C ASP A 398 15.48 24.51 -7.89
N ALA A 399 14.52 25.44 -7.97
CA ALA A 399 13.70 25.60 -9.16
C ALA A 399 14.53 26.26 -10.27
N ALA A 400 14.62 25.61 -11.45
CA ALA A 400 15.24 26.20 -12.63
C ALA A 400 14.70 27.63 -12.83
N PRO A 401 15.54 28.64 -13.09
CA PRO A 401 15.09 30.01 -13.22
C PRO A 401 14.05 30.07 -14.33
N SER A 402 12.79 30.27 -13.96
CA SER A 402 11.74 30.55 -14.93
C SER A 402 12.15 31.87 -15.59
N SER A 403 12.09 31.89 -16.92
CA SER A 403 12.45 33.05 -17.75
C SER A 403 11.43 34.20 -17.65
N THR A 404 10.61 34.20 -16.61
CA THR A 404 9.53 35.13 -16.33
C THR A 404 9.89 35.88 -15.06
N GLY A 405 9.66 37.19 -15.04
CA GLY A 405 9.98 38.06 -13.91
C GLY A 405 9.49 37.51 -12.57
N LYS A 406 10.08 38.03 -11.50
CA LYS A 406 9.84 37.49 -10.18
C LYS A 406 8.35 37.64 -9.78
N GLU A 407 7.79 36.60 -9.17
CA GLU A 407 6.34 36.43 -8.94
C GLU A 407 6.10 36.01 -7.49
N ALA A 408 5.21 36.71 -6.79
CA ALA A 408 4.77 36.36 -5.45
C ALA A 408 3.54 35.45 -5.54
N LYS A 409 3.64 34.25 -4.97
CA LYS A 409 2.57 33.25 -4.97
C LYS A 409 2.07 32.98 -3.54
N VAL A 410 0.76 33.00 -3.36
CA VAL A 410 0.05 32.66 -2.12
C VAL A 410 -0.96 31.56 -2.42
N ILE A 411 -0.98 30.53 -1.58
CA ILE A 411 -1.97 29.45 -1.66
C ILE A 411 -2.85 29.50 -0.42
N CYS A 412 -4.16 29.63 -0.63
CA CYS A 412 -5.17 29.55 0.40
C CYS A 412 -5.94 28.24 0.29
N ASN A 413 -5.96 27.46 1.37
CA ASN A 413 -6.71 26.22 1.45
C ASN A 413 -7.98 26.43 2.29
N TYR A 414 -9.14 26.16 1.71
CA TYR A 414 -10.43 26.18 2.39
C TYR A 414 -10.90 24.75 2.65
N TYR A 415 -10.77 24.28 3.90
CA TYR A 415 -10.97 22.86 4.24
C TYR A 415 -12.42 22.46 4.50
N LYS A 416 -13.34 23.42 4.68
CA LYS A 416 -14.76 23.12 4.88
C LYS A 416 -15.43 22.80 3.54
N PRO A 417 -16.51 21.99 3.52
CA PRO A 417 -17.30 21.80 2.32
C PRO A 417 -17.93 23.13 1.90
N LEU A 418 -17.62 23.60 0.70
CA LEU A 418 -18.29 24.73 0.07
C LEU A 418 -19.53 24.19 -0.63
N LYS A 419 -20.69 24.31 0.01
CA LYS A 419 -21.96 23.78 -0.50
C LYS A 419 -22.41 24.50 -1.77
N GLY A 420 -23.33 23.90 -2.52
CA GLY A 420 -24.06 24.58 -3.59
C GLY A 420 -24.73 25.86 -3.09
N ASP A 421 -24.67 26.89 -3.92
CA ASP A 421 -25.12 28.26 -3.67
C ASP A 421 -24.42 28.98 -2.50
N GLN A 422 -23.32 28.43 -2.00
CA GLN A 422 -22.51 29.06 -0.96
C GLN A 422 -21.42 29.94 -1.58
N THR A 423 -21.21 31.11 -0.99
CA THR A 423 -20.08 32.00 -1.32
C THR A 423 -19.23 32.26 -0.09
N ILE A 424 -17.91 32.16 -0.24
CA ILE A 424 -16.93 32.51 0.78
C ILE A 424 -16.09 33.70 0.32
N LYS A 425 -15.55 34.45 1.29
CA LYS A 425 -14.61 35.55 1.02
C LYS A 425 -13.22 35.16 1.44
N VAL A 426 -12.24 35.46 0.61
CA VAL A 426 -10.82 35.29 0.91
C VAL A 426 -10.11 36.57 0.51
N GLY A 427 -9.44 37.19 1.46
CA GLY A 427 -8.64 38.37 1.20
C GLY A 427 -7.22 38.22 1.71
N VAL A 428 -6.27 38.68 0.91
CA VAL A 428 -4.84 38.68 1.25
C VAL A 428 -4.26 40.07 1.05
N ALA A 429 -3.30 40.43 1.90
CA ALA A 429 -2.59 41.69 1.86
C ALA A 429 -1.13 41.45 1.46
N PHE A 430 -0.62 42.25 0.52
CA PHE A 430 0.77 42.27 0.11
C PHE A 430 1.41 43.60 0.50
N ASP A 431 2.62 43.56 1.05
CA ASP A 431 3.41 44.75 1.38
C ASP A 431 3.97 45.37 0.10
N THR A 432 3.81 46.70 -0.04
CA THR A 432 4.24 47.47 -1.21
C THR A 432 5.54 48.25 -1.00
N PHE A 433 6.29 47.99 0.08
CA PHE A 433 7.53 48.71 0.42
C PHE A 433 8.62 48.60 -0.66
N GLU A 434 8.81 47.43 -1.27
CA GLU A 434 9.80 47.21 -2.35
C GLU A 434 9.14 47.11 -3.73
N MET A 435 8.31 48.09 -4.09
CA MET A 435 7.64 48.07 -5.40
C MET A 435 8.62 48.38 -6.55
N PRO A 436 8.64 47.58 -7.63
CA PRO A 436 9.53 47.80 -8.77
C PRO A 436 9.21 49.12 -9.50
N LEU A 437 10.24 49.96 -9.65
CA LEU A 437 10.14 51.29 -10.28
C LEU A 437 10.06 51.24 -11.81
N ASP A 438 10.49 50.14 -12.41
CA ASP A 438 10.47 49.90 -13.85
C ASP A 438 9.12 49.39 -14.34
N LYS A 439 8.19 49.07 -13.43
CA LYS A 439 6.89 48.50 -13.73
C LYS A 439 5.78 49.55 -13.69
N LYS A 440 4.95 49.57 -14.75
CA LYS A 440 3.82 50.51 -14.87
C LYS A 440 2.48 49.93 -14.41
N THR A 441 2.32 48.62 -14.53
CA THR A 441 1.06 47.92 -14.24
C THR A 441 1.37 46.68 -13.42
N LEU A 442 0.57 46.42 -12.41
CA LEU A 442 0.63 45.21 -11.61
C LEU A 442 -0.56 44.33 -11.95
N THR A 443 -0.32 43.04 -12.18
CA THR A 443 -1.34 42.04 -12.50
C THR A 443 -1.42 41.01 -11.39
N VAL A 444 -2.61 40.83 -10.86
CA VAL A 444 -2.95 39.78 -9.91
C VAL A 444 -3.82 38.75 -10.62
N THR A 445 -3.32 37.53 -10.72
CA THR A 445 -4.11 36.39 -11.21
C THR A 445 -4.53 35.54 -10.02
N ALA A 446 -5.81 35.22 -9.92
CA ALA A 446 -6.33 34.31 -8.91
C ALA A 446 -7.07 33.14 -9.58
N LYS A 447 -6.90 31.93 -9.04
CA LYS A 447 -7.58 30.72 -9.51
C LYS A 447 -8.17 29.95 -8.34
N ALA A 448 -9.40 29.47 -8.48
CA ALA A 448 -10.01 28.53 -7.55
C ALA A 448 -10.09 27.16 -8.23
N ASN A 449 -9.65 26.10 -7.55
CA ASN A 449 -9.70 24.74 -8.07
C ASN A 449 -10.18 23.76 -7.00
N PRO A 450 -10.88 22.68 -7.39
CA PRO A 450 -11.01 21.52 -6.53
C PRO A 450 -9.63 20.90 -6.27
N ARG A 451 -9.42 20.33 -5.07
CA ARG A 451 -8.14 19.65 -4.75
C ARG A 451 -7.85 18.46 -5.66
N ASN A 452 -8.89 17.73 -6.06
CA ASN A 452 -8.76 16.55 -6.91
C ASN A 452 -9.87 16.52 -7.97
N ALA A 453 -9.49 16.77 -9.21
CA ALA A 453 -10.41 16.80 -10.36
C ALA A 453 -11.07 15.43 -10.67
N VAL A 454 -10.57 14.32 -10.10
CA VAL A 454 -11.16 12.98 -10.31
C VAL A 454 -12.37 12.77 -9.41
N THR A 455 -12.32 13.27 -8.17
CA THR A 455 -13.40 13.11 -7.18
C THR A 455 -14.31 14.32 -7.10
N SER A 456 -13.89 15.44 -7.68
CA SER A 456 -14.64 16.69 -7.75
C SER A 456 -14.49 17.24 -9.16
N GLN A 457 -15.43 16.89 -10.02
CA GLN A 457 -15.40 17.24 -11.44
C GLN A 457 -15.99 18.62 -11.64
N GLU A 458 -15.14 19.53 -12.12
CA GLU A 458 -15.52 20.90 -12.43
C GLU A 458 -16.38 20.97 -13.70
N ALA A 459 -17.55 21.60 -13.59
CA ALA A 459 -18.49 21.76 -14.69
C ALA A 459 -18.06 22.88 -15.66
N ASN A 460 -17.55 23.99 -15.11
CA ASN A 460 -17.08 25.13 -15.88
C ASN A 460 -15.70 25.58 -15.37
N ALA A 461 -14.65 25.34 -16.14
CA ALA A 461 -13.30 25.76 -15.75
C ALA A 461 -12.98 27.22 -16.14
N ASP A 462 -13.81 27.88 -16.94
CA ASP A 462 -13.49 29.17 -17.53
C ASP A 462 -13.71 30.34 -16.56
N ASP A 463 -14.61 30.21 -15.59
CA ASP A 463 -14.91 31.18 -14.53
C ASP A 463 -14.17 30.89 -13.21
N ASN A 464 -13.29 29.90 -13.23
CA ASN A 464 -12.40 29.57 -12.12
C ASN A 464 -11.17 30.45 -12.02
N SER A 465 -11.01 31.42 -12.91
CA SER A 465 -9.88 32.34 -12.89
C SER A 465 -10.29 33.79 -13.11
N ILE A 466 -9.60 34.69 -12.43
CA ILE A 466 -9.75 36.13 -12.62
C ILE A 466 -8.37 36.78 -12.72
N SER A 467 -8.25 37.77 -13.60
CA SER A 467 -7.07 38.62 -13.71
C SER A 467 -7.48 40.05 -13.40
N LEU A 468 -6.88 40.62 -12.37
CA LEU A 468 -7.09 41.99 -11.92
C LEU A 468 -5.81 42.78 -12.19
N SER A 469 -5.93 43.99 -12.74
CA SER A 469 -4.78 44.85 -13.00
C SER A 469 -4.97 46.21 -12.35
N THR A 470 -3.86 46.80 -11.91
CA THR A 470 -3.82 48.16 -11.36
C THR A 470 -2.59 48.91 -11.86
N ASP A 471 -2.73 50.22 -12.01
CA ASP A 471 -1.65 51.08 -12.48
C ASP A 471 -0.77 51.52 -11.30
N ILE A 472 0.52 51.68 -11.56
CA ILE A 472 1.52 52.13 -10.60
C ILE A 472 1.86 53.59 -10.89
N PHE A 473 1.67 54.45 -9.90
CA PHE A 473 1.97 55.87 -9.97
C PHE A 473 3.15 56.25 -9.08
N ILE A 474 3.98 57.15 -9.60
CA ILE A 474 5.03 57.83 -8.82
C ILE A 474 4.57 59.27 -8.62
N VAL A 475 4.30 59.63 -7.38
CA VAL A 475 3.93 61.00 -7.01
C VAL A 475 5.13 61.67 -6.36
N ALA A 476 5.49 62.86 -6.84
CA ALA A 476 6.55 63.67 -6.27
C ALA A 476 5.97 65.03 -5.88
N ASP A 477 6.05 65.37 -4.60
CA ASP A 477 5.77 66.73 -4.12
C ASP A 477 7.04 67.57 -4.27
N VAL A 478 7.09 68.39 -5.31
CA VAL A 478 8.26 69.21 -5.64
C VAL A 478 7.95 70.66 -5.29
N THR A 479 8.54 71.15 -4.20
CA THR A 479 8.46 72.56 -3.81
C THR A 479 9.75 73.28 -4.19
N VAL A 480 9.64 74.36 -4.97
CA VAL A 480 10.77 75.26 -5.28
C VAL A 480 10.65 76.50 -4.41
N ASN A 481 11.51 76.61 -3.39
CA ASN A 481 11.60 77.80 -2.55
C ASN A 481 12.71 78.70 -3.11
N GLY A 482 12.34 79.93 -3.48
CA GLY A 482 13.23 80.97 -4.01
C GLY A 482 13.52 82.07 -3.02
#